data_AF-A0A5K7YXI7-F1
#
_entry.id   AF-A0A5K7YXI7-F1
#
_cell.length_a   1.000
_cell.length_b   1.000
_cell.length_c   1.000
_cell.angle_alpha   90.00
_cell.angle_beta   90.00
_cell.angle_gamma   90.00
#
_symmetry.space_group_name_H-M   'P 1'
#
loop_
_entity.id
_entity.type
_entity.pdbx_description
1 polymer ?
#
loop_
_entity_poly.entity_id
_entity_poly.type
_entity_poly.pdbx_seq_one_letter_code
_entity_poly.pdbx_strand_id
1 'polypeptide(L)'
;MMVAQKYGCIANVSSSARKKGFFYASAYCVSKHALIGLTRAVNFDHAKSGFTVNSICLGPVRTEKLLTRLKIGAEKESKTIKY
;
A
#
# COMPACT_ATOMS: atom_id res chain seq x y z
N MET A 1 -17.55 12.85 14.20
CA MET A 1 -16.59 11.72 14.17
C MET A 1 -17.36 10.41 13.92
N MET A 2 -16.83 9.47 13.12
CA MET A 2 -17.51 8.22 12.70
C MET A 2 -18.09 7.42 13.88
N VAL A 3 -17.39 7.37 15.02
CA VAL A 3 -17.87 6.71 16.25
C VAL A 3 -19.19 7.31 16.76
N ALA A 4 -19.29 8.63 16.81
CA ALA A 4 -20.51 9.32 17.24
C ALA A 4 -21.67 9.13 16.26
N GLN A 5 -21.35 9.04 14.96
CA GLN A 5 -22.33 8.82 13.89
C GLN A 5 -22.78 7.36 13.79
N LYS A 6 -22.06 6.42 14.43
CA LYS A 6 -22.27 4.97 14.36
C LYS A 6 -22.33 4.42 12.92
N TYR A 7 -21.67 5.10 11.98
CA TYR A 7 -21.68 4.75 10.56
C TYR A 7 -20.42 5.29 9.88
N GLY A 8 -19.87 4.52 8.95
CA GLY A 8 -18.75 4.96 8.13
C GLY A 8 -17.93 3.81 7.55
N CYS A 9 -17.00 4.17 6.66
CA CYS A 9 -16.06 3.25 6.06
C CYS A 9 -14.70 3.94 5.91
N ILE A 10 -13.64 3.25 6.32
CA ILE A 10 -12.24 3.65 6.10
C ILE A 10 -11.60 2.60 5.20
N ALA A 11 -11.07 3.03 4.06
CA ALA A 11 -10.38 2.18 3.10
C ALA A 11 -8.90 2.59 2.96
N ASN A 12 -8.00 1.82 3.57
CA ASN A 12 -6.57 2.05 3.53
C ASN A 12 -5.92 1.42 2.29
N VAL A 13 -5.08 2.18 1.59
CA VAL A 13 -4.34 1.67 0.42
C VAL A 13 -3.02 1.02 0.84
N SER A 14 -2.96 -0.31 0.76
CA SER A 14 -1.75 -1.09 0.98
C SER A 14 -1.12 -1.54 -0.35
N SER A 15 -0.12 -2.41 -0.26
CA SER A 15 0.66 -2.90 -1.39
C SER A 15 0.89 -4.40 -1.23
N SER A 16 1.23 -5.08 -2.32
CA SER A 16 1.81 -6.44 -2.26
C SER A 16 3.02 -6.53 -1.32
N ALA A 17 3.70 -5.40 -1.07
CA ALA A 17 4.77 -5.26 -0.08
C ALA A 17 4.33 -5.53 1.38
N ARG A 18 3.02 -5.64 1.64
CA ARG A 18 2.45 -6.07 2.93
C ARG A 18 2.57 -7.57 3.20
N LYS A 19 2.88 -8.37 2.17
CA LYS A 19 2.96 -9.83 2.23
C LYS A 19 4.38 -10.35 1.99
N LYS A 20 5.22 -9.57 1.29
CA LYS A 20 6.59 -9.96 0.94
C LYS A 20 7.52 -8.76 0.85
N GLY A 21 8.82 -9.02 0.99
CA GLY A 21 9.88 -8.04 0.81
C GLY A 21 10.13 -7.68 -0.66
N PHE A 22 10.71 -6.50 -0.87
CA PHE A 22 11.25 -6.05 -2.15
C PHE A 22 12.65 -5.48 -1.92
N PHE A 23 13.56 -5.71 -2.87
CA PHE A 23 14.92 -5.17 -2.81
C PHE A 23 14.88 -3.63 -2.73
N TYR A 24 15.79 -3.07 -1.92
CA TYR A 24 15.95 -1.62 -1.72
C TYR A 24 14.67 -0.90 -1.22
N ALA A 25 13.75 -1.64 -0.59
CA ALA A 25 12.45 -1.12 -0.18
C ALA A 25 12.05 -1.49 1.25
N SER A 26 13.02 -1.69 2.16
CA SER A 26 12.77 -2.13 3.55
C SER A 26 11.78 -1.24 4.29
N ALA A 27 11.98 0.08 4.30
CA ALA A 27 11.05 1.03 4.93
C ALA A 27 9.64 0.99 4.33
N TYR A 28 9.54 0.80 3.01
CA TYR A 28 8.24 0.64 2.34
C TYR A 28 7.56 -0.67 2.73
N CYS A 29 8.29 -1.78 2.78
CA CYS A 29 7.77 -3.07 3.22
C CYS A 29 7.31 -3.02 4.69
N VAL A 30 8.11 -2.45 5.59
CA VAL A 30 7.76 -2.28 7.01
C VAL A 30 6.48 -1.46 7.15
N SER A 31 6.42 -0.27 6.53
CA SER A 31 5.23 0.58 6.62
C SER A 31 3.97 -0.09 6.08
N LYS A 32 4.07 -0.89 5.01
CA LYS A 32 2.93 -1.61 4.44
C LYS A 32 2.51 -2.84 5.24
N HIS A 33 3.40 -3.49 5.98
CA HIS A 33 3.02 -4.49 6.98
C HIS A 33 2.36 -3.84 8.19
N ALA A 34 2.94 -2.75 8.71
CA ALA A 34 2.42 -2.00 9.85
C ALA A 34 0.99 -1.49 9.58
N LEU A 35 0.72 -0.99 8.37
CA LEU A 35 -0.61 -0.55 7.97
C LEU A 35 -1.68 -1.65 8.07
N ILE A 36 -1.32 -2.91 7.79
CA ILE A 36 -2.24 -4.04 7.93
C ILE A 36 -2.48 -4.40 9.40
N GLY A 37 -1.42 -4.38 10.21
CA GLY A 37 -1.55 -4.54 11.67
C GLY A 37 -2.49 -3.48 12.26
N LEU A 38 -2.25 -2.21 11.92
CA LEU A 38 -3.07 -1.08 12.36
C LEU A 38 -4.53 -1.21 11.91
N THR A 39 -4.77 -1.51 10.62
CA THR A 39 -6.13 -1.69 10.08
C THR A 39 -6.90 -2.77 10.87
N ARG A 40 -6.24 -3.89 11.18
CA ARG A 40 -6.85 -4.99 11.94
C ARG A 40 -7.11 -4.60 13.40
N ALA A 41 -6.16 -3.95 14.05
CA ALA A 41 -6.30 -3.49 15.43
C ALA A 41 -7.49 -2.53 15.56
N VAL A 42 -7.54 -1.48 14.73
CA VAL A 42 -8.63 -0.49 14.76
C VAL A 42 -9.98 -1.15 14.46
N ASN A 43 -10.05 -2.06 13.50
CA ASN A 43 -11.31 -2.75 13.19
C ASN A 43 -11.78 -3.64 14.35
N PHE A 44 -10.85 -4.25 15.09
CA PHE A 44 -11.17 -5.06 16.27
C PHE A 44 -11.63 -4.19 17.45
N ASP A 45 -10.89 -3.12 17.75
CA ASP A 45 -11.22 -2.16 18.82
C ASP A 45 -12.60 -1.50 18.62
N HIS A 46 -13.03 -1.37 17.37
CA HIS A 46 -14.27 -0.70 16.99
C HIS A 46 -15.32 -1.62 16.34
N ALA A 47 -15.23 -2.94 16.55
CA ALA A 47 -16.12 -3.91 15.89
C ALA A 47 -17.63 -3.65 16.11
N LYS A 48 -18.01 -3.00 17.22
CA LYS A 48 -19.40 -2.66 17.56
C LYS A 48 -19.78 -1.19 17.30
N SER A 49 -18.86 -0.41 16.74
CA SER A 49 -19.05 1.03 16.54
C SER A 49 -19.85 1.40 15.29
N GLY A 50 -20.26 0.42 14.46
CA GLY A 50 -21.10 0.65 13.28
C GLY A 50 -20.37 1.21 12.04
N PHE A 51 -19.05 1.42 12.13
CA PHE A 51 -18.19 1.72 10.99
C PHE A 51 -17.20 0.57 10.75
N THR A 52 -16.62 0.52 9.56
CA THR A 52 -15.63 -0.52 9.19
C THR A 52 -14.30 0.08 8.77
N VAL A 53 -13.22 -0.66 9.00
CA VAL A 53 -11.87 -0.28 8.56
C VAL A 53 -11.25 -1.44 7.82
N ASN A 54 -10.95 -1.23 6.54
CA ASN A 54 -10.40 -2.25 5.65
C ASN A 54 -9.17 -1.73 4.92
N SER A 55 -8.36 -2.67 4.42
CA SER A 55 -7.23 -2.32 3.56
C SER A 55 -7.29 -3.04 2.22
N ILE A 56 -7.12 -2.26 1.15
CA ILE A 56 -7.10 -2.71 -0.23
C ILE A 56 -5.65 -2.87 -0.68
N CYS A 57 -5.30 -4.06 -1.16
CA CYS A 57 -3.94 -4.39 -1.56
C CYS A 57 -3.75 -4.14 -3.05
N LEU A 58 -3.03 -3.08 -3.40
CA LEU A 58 -2.76 -2.77 -4.80
C LEU A 58 -1.46 -3.40 -5.29
N GLY A 59 -1.48 -3.81 -6.56
CA GLY A 59 -0.28 -4.11 -7.33
C GLY A 59 0.29 -2.85 -7.99
N PRO A 60 1.15 -2.98 -9.02
CA PRO A 60 1.51 -1.87 -9.88
C PRO A 60 0.25 -1.24 -10.49
N VAL A 61 0.07 0.07 -10.28
CA VAL A 61 -1.05 0.84 -10.84
C VAL A 61 -0.49 1.84 -11.83
N ARG A 62 -1.14 1.98 -13.00
CA ARG A 62 -0.76 2.93 -14.06
C ARG A 62 -0.91 4.37 -13.58
N THR A 63 0.14 4.83 -12.91
CA THR A 63 0.30 6.17 -12.37
C THR A 63 1.51 6.79 -13.03
N GLU A 64 1.57 8.12 -13.08
CA GLU A 64 2.73 8.84 -13.61
C GLU A 64 4.04 8.37 -12.96
N LYS A 65 4.05 8.19 -11.64
CA LYS A 65 5.20 7.67 -10.89
C LYS A 65 5.67 6.29 -11.38
N LEU A 66 4.75 5.37 -11.65
CA LEU A 66 5.11 4.06 -12.18
C LEU A 66 5.66 4.20 -13.61
N LEU A 67 5.00 4.99 -14.45
CA LEU A 67 5.43 5.23 -15.83
C LEU A 67 6.83 5.85 -15.89
N THR A 68 7.13 6.83 -15.04
CA THR A 68 8.46 7.44 -14.95
C THR A 68 9.52 6.43 -14.52
N ARG A 69 9.21 5.57 -13.54
CA ARG A 69 10.14 4.49 -13.13
C ARG A 69 10.41 3.50 -14.25
N LEU A 70 9.38 3.15 -15.04
CA LEU A 70 9.53 2.25 -16.19
C LEU A 70 10.38 2.90 -17.30
N LYS A 71 10.17 4.19 -17.60
CA LYS A 71 10.98 4.93 -18.57
C LYS A 71 12.47 4.98 -18.17
N ILE A 72 12.74 5.33 -16.91
CA ILE A 72 14.12 5.33 -16.36
C ILE A 72 14.75 3.94 -16.44
N GLY A 73 13.97 2.89 -16.15
CA GLY A 73 14.42 1.50 -16.29
C GLY A 73 14.80 1.17 -17.73
N ALA A 74 13.93 1.47 -18.67
CA ALA A 74 14.14 1.22 -20.10
C ALA A 74 15.37 1.98 -20.63
N GLU A 75 15.55 3.26 -20.29
CA GLU A 75 16.71 4.04 -20.71
C GLU A 75 18.05 3.51 -20.15
N LYS A 76 18.05 3.00 -18.91
CA LYS A 76 19.24 2.36 -18.33
C LYS A 76 19.59 1.06 -19.05
N GLU A 77 18.58 0.29 -19.42
CA GLU A 77 18.76 -0.99 -20.12
C GLU A 77 19.28 -0.76 -21.55
N SER A 78 18.74 0.22 -22.29
CA SER A 78 19.25 0.61 -23.61
C SER A 78 20.69 1.14 -23.61
N LYS A 79 21.16 1.73 -22.50
CA LYS A 79 22.57 2.16 -22.35
C LYS A 79 23.51 1.02 -21.96
N THR A 80 22.98 -0.09 -21.43
CA THR A 80 23.76 -1.26 -20.98
C THR A 80 24.05 -2.23 -22.14
N ILE A 81 23.30 -2.15 -23.24
CA ILE A 81 23.58 -2.89 -24.49
C ILE A 81 24.61 -2.11 -25.33
N LYS A 82 25.84 -2.04 -24.82
CA LYS A 82 27.03 -1.67 -25.61
C LYS A 82 28.16 -2.62 -25.23
N TYR A 83 28.09 -3.83 -25.77
CA TYR A 83 29.22 -4.72 -25.98
C TYR A 83 29.24 -5.08 -27.46
#